data_AF-A0A7W2QYZ6-F1
#
_entry.id   AF-A0A7W2QYZ6-F1
#
_cell.length_a   1.000
_cell.length_b   1.000
_cell.length_c   1.000
_cell.angle_alpha   90.00
_cell.angle_beta   90.00
_cell.angle_gamma   90.00
#
_symmetry.space_group_name_H-M   'P 1'
#
loop_
_entity.id
_entity.type
_entity.pdbx_description
1 polymer ?
#
loop_
_entity_poly.entity_id
_entity_poly.type
_entity_poly.pdbx_seq_one_letter_code
_entity_poly.pdbx_strand_id
1 'polypeptide(L)'
;MAAVLELADLPRSTFYYQLQAQDKPDKHAALKQMIQRVYHEEKGLYGYRRVAIVIRNGGTLVNKKVVERLMIELDLRSLVRPKKYRSYKGVVGTIAP
;
A
#
# COMPACT_ATOMS: atom_id res chain seq x y z
N MET A 1 13.15 -18.48 -30.05
CA MET A 1 11.93 -18.15 -29.27
C MET A 1 10.74 -19.03 -29.63
N ALA A 2 10.48 -19.37 -30.91
CA ALA A 2 9.38 -20.27 -31.28
C ALA A 2 9.46 -21.66 -30.62
N ALA A 3 10.61 -22.34 -30.72
CA ALA A 3 10.82 -23.67 -30.13
C ALA A 3 10.64 -23.72 -28.59
N VAL A 4 10.89 -22.61 -27.89
CA VAL A 4 10.72 -22.51 -26.44
C VAL A 4 9.25 -22.35 -26.07
N LEU A 5 8.48 -21.59 -26.86
CA LEU A 5 7.05 -21.41 -26.67
C LEU A 5 6.26 -22.67 -27.03
N GLU A 6 6.71 -23.43 -28.03
CA GLU A 6 6.15 -24.74 -28.38
C GLU A 6 6.37 -25.77 -27.26
N LEU A 7 7.56 -25.81 -26.66
CA LEU A 7 7.84 -26.67 -25.50
C LEU A 7 6.99 -26.32 -24.27
N ALA A 8 6.67 -25.03 -24.10
CA ALA A 8 5.85 -24.51 -23.01
C ALA A 8 4.34 -24.54 -23.29
N ASP A 9 3.93 -25.07 -24.45
CA ASP A 9 2.54 -25.16 -24.91
C ASP A 9 1.79 -23.81 -24.86
N LEU A 10 2.49 -22.72 -25.23
CA LEU A 10 1.97 -21.36 -25.12
C LEU A 10 1.87 -20.67 -26.49
N PRO A 11 0.68 -20.17 -26.89
CA PRO A 11 0.52 -19.48 -28.16
C PRO A 11 1.43 -18.26 -28.28
N ARG A 12 1.96 -18.02 -29.49
CA ARG A 12 2.82 -16.86 -29.74
C ARG A 12 2.08 -15.53 -29.47
N SER A 13 0.81 -15.45 -29.82
CA SER A 13 -0.03 -14.26 -29.60
C SER A 13 -0.22 -13.94 -28.12
N THR A 14 -0.44 -14.95 -27.27
CA THR A 14 -0.61 -14.74 -25.82
C THR A 14 0.70 -14.27 -25.20
N PHE A 15 1.84 -14.86 -25.57
CA PHE A 15 3.15 -14.44 -25.08
C PHE A 15 3.43 -12.96 -25.37
N TYR A 16 3.32 -12.53 -26.64
CA TYR A 16 3.62 -11.14 -27.00
C TYR A 16 2.58 -10.16 -26.47
N TYR A 17 1.32 -10.56 -26.32
CA TYR A 17 0.32 -9.75 -25.63
C TYR A 17 0.69 -9.51 -24.16
N GLN A 18 1.13 -10.55 -23.44
CA GLN A 18 1.56 -10.42 -22.06
C GLN A 18 2.85 -9.62 -21.93
N LEU A 19 3.80 -9.78 -22.86
CA LEU A 19 5.02 -8.96 -22.92
C LEU A 19 4.68 -7.47 -23.06
N GLN A 20 3.84 -7.13 -24.04
CA GLN A 20 3.37 -5.75 -24.23
C GLN A 20 2.56 -5.22 -23.04
N ALA A 21 1.82 -6.08 -22.35
CA ALA A 21 1.08 -5.69 -21.15
C ALA A 21 2.02 -5.39 -19.97
N GLN A 22 3.16 -6.12 -19.86
CA GLN A 22 4.19 -5.89 -18.85
C GLN A 22 5.03 -4.64 -19.14
N ASP A 23 5.26 -4.30 -20.41
CA ASP A 23 6.00 -3.10 -20.81
C ASP A 23 5.25 -1.79 -20.53
N LYS A 24 3.99 -1.86 -20.08
CA LYS A 24 3.21 -0.65 -19.77
C LYS A 24 3.80 0.06 -18.54
N PRO A 25 4.02 1.38 -18.61
CA PRO A 25 4.54 2.13 -17.47
C PRO A 25 3.56 2.08 -16.29
N ASP A 26 4.10 1.98 -15.07
CA ASP A 26 3.28 1.96 -13.86
C ASP A 26 2.55 3.29 -13.68
N LYS A 27 1.23 3.27 -13.91
CA LYS A 27 0.33 4.42 -13.74
C LYS A 27 0.44 5.06 -12.34
N HIS A 28 0.80 4.29 -11.33
CA HIS A 28 0.86 4.73 -9.94
C HIS A 28 2.28 4.98 -9.44
N ALA A 29 3.30 5.02 -10.31
CA ALA A 29 4.71 5.21 -9.91
C ALA A 29 4.92 6.44 -9.01
N ALA A 30 4.40 7.60 -9.39
CA ALA A 30 4.51 8.83 -8.59
C ALA A 30 3.82 8.70 -7.23
N LEU A 31 2.66 8.04 -7.19
CA LEU A 31 1.93 7.82 -5.94
C LEU A 31 2.66 6.83 -5.02
N LYS A 32 3.28 5.78 -5.58
CA LYS A 32 4.12 4.84 -4.83
C LYS A 32 5.30 5.55 -4.17
N GLN A 33 5.98 6.44 -4.89
CA GLN A 33 7.07 7.25 -4.34
C GLN A 33 6.60 8.16 -3.20
N MET A 34 5.46 8.85 -3.35
CA MET A 34 4.88 9.67 -2.29
C MET A 34 4.52 8.84 -1.05
N ILE A 35 3.93 7.66 -1.24
CA ILE A 35 3.59 6.74 -0.15
C ILE A 35 4.84 6.32 0.62
N GLN A 36 5.91 5.91 -0.08
CA GLN A 36 7.19 5.54 0.54
C GLN A 36 7.78 6.70 1.32
N ARG A 37 7.81 7.89 0.72
CA ARG A 37 8.33 9.10 1.38
C ARG A 37 7.62 9.37 2.70
N VAL A 38 6.29 9.47 2.69
CA VAL A 38 5.48 9.71 3.90
C VAL A 38 5.68 8.59 4.92
N TYR A 39 5.74 7.33 4.47
CA TYR A 39 5.95 6.19 5.35
C TYR A 39 7.31 6.26 6.07
N HIS A 40 8.38 6.63 5.36
CA HIS A 40 9.73 6.74 5.92
C HIS A 40 9.90 7.98 6.81
N GLU A 41 9.34 9.14 6.42
CA GLU A 41 9.30 10.34 7.25
C GLU A 41 8.66 10.05 8.63
N GLU A 42 7.62 9.24 8.63
CA GLU A 42 6.87 8.84 9.83
C GLU A 42 7.38 7.55 10.47
N LYS A 43 8.60 7.11 10.10
CA LYS A 43 9.30 5.94 10.67
C LYS A 43 8.48 4.64 10.62
N GLY A 44 7.60 4.49 9.63
CA GLY A 44 6.74 3.33 9.45
C GLY A 44 5.57 3.22 10.45
N LEU A 45 5.30 4.27 11.22
CA LEU A 45 4.20 4.29 12.19
C LEU A 45 2.82 4.46 11.53
N TYR A 46 2.79 4.98 10.30
CA TYR A 46 1.54 5.27 9.60
C TYR A 46 1.11 4.11 8.72
N GLY A 47 -0.11 3.64 8.96
CA GLY A 47 -0.82 2.76 8.02
C GLY A 47 -1.53 3.55 6.92
N TYR A 48 -2.09 2.82 5.95
CA TYR A 48 -2.71 3.40 4.74
C TYR A 48 -3.73 4.51 5.03
N ARG A 49 -4.48 4.42 6.13
CA ARG A 49 -5.47 5.45 6.50
C ARG A 49 -4.81 6.79 6.81
N ARG A 50 -3.71 6.78 7.57
CA ARG A 50 -2.97 8.00 7.92
C ARG A 50 -2.17 8.52 6.74
N VAL A 51 -1.51 7.63 6.00
CA VAL A 51 -0.80 7.99 4.75
C VAL A 51 -1.75 8.67 3.76
N ALA A 52 -2.96 8.13 3.57
CA ALA A 52 -3.95 8.75 2.68
C ALA A 52 -4.40 10.14 3.14
N ILE A 53 -4.46 10.40 4.45
CA ILE A 53 -4.79 11.73 4.99
C ILE A 53 -3.64 12.70 4.72
N VAL A 54 -2.39 12.30 5.00
CA VAL A 54 -1.21 13.14 4.75
C VAL A 54 -1.12 13.54 3.27
N ILE A 55 -1.31 12.57 2.36
CA ILE A 55 -1.28 12.82 0.91
C ILE A 55 -2.41 13.77 0.48
N ARG A 56 -3.61 13.64 1.06
CA ARG A 56 -4.73 14.56 0.79
C ARG A 56 -4.46 15.97 1.32
N ASN A 57 -3.86 16.08 2.50
CA ASN A 57 -3.49 17.36 3.08
C ASN A 57 -2.41 18.06 2.24
N GLY A 58 -1.57 17.29 1.54
CA GLY A 58 -0.62 17.80 0.53
C GLY A 58 -1.26 18.15 -0.82
N GLY A 59 -2.59 18.20 -0.93
CA GLY A 59 -3.32 18.63 -2.13
C GLY A 59 -3.63 17.53 -3.14
N THR A 60 -3.19 16.27 -2.91
CA THR A 60 -3.47 15.18 -3.84
C THR A 60 -4.70 14.38 -3.40
N LEU A 61 -5.79 14.49 -4.15
CA LEU A 61 -7.02 13.73 -3.88
C LEU A 61 -6.83 12.24 -4.24
N VAL A 62 -6.58 11.41 -3.22
CA VAL A 62 -6.40 9.96 -3.39
C VAL A 62 -7.38 9.18 -2.54
N ASN A 63 -8.03 8.17 -3.14
CA ASN A 63 -8.85 7.24 -2.40
C ASN A 63 -7.99 6.36 -1.48
N LYS A 64 -8.39 6.21 -0.21
CA LYS A 64 -7.70 5.38 0.79
C LYS A 64 -7.52 3.92 0.33
N LYS A 65 -8.42 3.40 -0.52
CA LYS A 65 -8.33 2.03 -1.05
C LYS A 65 -7.21 1.85 -2.06
N VAL A 66 -6.93 2.87 -2.87
CA VAL A 66 -5.80 2.85 -3.79
C VAL A 66 -4.49 2.86 -3.00
N VAL A 67 -4.40 3.68 -1.95
CA VAL A 67 -3.24 3.70 -1.04
C VAL A 67 -3.05 2.35 -0.34
N GLU A 68 -4.13 1.73 0.15
CA GLU A 68 -4.09 0.40 0.78
C GLU A 68 -3.51 -0.66 -0.16
N ARG A 69 -4.03 -0.74 -1.40
CA ARG A 69 -3.52 -1.67 -2.42
C ARG A 69 -2.04 -1.42 -2.74
N LEU A 70 -1.65 -0.17 -2.97
CA LEU A 70 -0.27 0.18 -3.31
C LEU A 70 0.71 -0.09 -2.17
N MET A 71 0.30 0.13 -0.92
CA MET A 71 1.11 -0.24 0.24
C MET A 71 1.33 -1.75 0.32
N ILE A 72 0.32 -2.57 -0.01
CA ILE A 72 0.46 -4.03 -0.07
C ILE A 72 1.41 -4.44 -1.18
N GLU A 73 1.29 -3.85 -2.38
CA GLU A 73 2.22 -4.11 -3.51
C GLU A 73 3.68 -3.78 -3.16
N LEU A 74 3.89 -2.78 -2.29
CA LEU A 74 5.21 -2.35 -1.81
C LEU A 74 5.66 -3.07 -0.52
N ASP A 75 4.85 -4.01 0.00
CA ASP A 75 4.99 -4.67 1.30
C ASP A 75 5.20 -3.72 2.49
N LEU A 76 4.60 -2.53 2.43
CA LEU A 76 4.63 -1.53 3.50
C LEU A 76 3.49 -1.78 4.49
N ARG A 77 3.83 -1.97 5.76
CA ARG A 77 2.86 -2.17 6.84
C ARG A 77 3.12 -1.23 8.01
N SER A 78 2.05 -0.80 8.66
CA SER A 78 2.16 -0.03 9.90
C SER A 78 2.78 -0.90 10.99
N LEU A 79 3.85 -0.42 11.60
CA LEU A 79 4.49 -1.08 12.75
C LEU A 79 3.62 -1.04 14.01
N VAL A 80 2.73 -0.05 14.11
CA VAL A 80 1.86 0.13 15.28
C VAL A 80 0.85 -1.01 15.38
N ARG A 81 0.93 -1.79 16.47
CA ARG A 81 -0.05 -2.83 16.79
C ARG A 81 -1.40 -2.20 17.17
N PRO A 82 -2.53 -2.73 16.67
CA PRO A 82 -3.84 -2.33 17.13
C PRO A 82 -3.99 -2.55 18.64
N LYS A 83 -4.38 -1.51 19.38
CA LYS A 83 -4.66 -1.63 20.83
C LYS A 83 -5.98 -2.36 21.02
N LYS A 84 -5.99 -3.45 21.79
CA LYS A 84 -7.23 -4.12 22.21
C LYS A 84 -8.00 -3.18 23.15
N TYR A 85 -9.30 -3.00 22.87
CA TYR A 85 -10.18 -2.20 23.72
C TYR A 85 -10.28 -2.81 25.13
N ARG A 86 -10.29 -1.95 26.15
CA ARG A 86 -10.52 -2.30 27.56
C ARG A 86 -11.50 -1.28 28.14
N SER A 87 -12.63 -1.75 28.65
CA SER A 87 -13.67 -0.90 29.25
C SER A 87 -13.19 -0.24 30.53
N TYR A 88 -12.50 -0.99 31.38
CA TYR A 88 -11.82 -0.45 32.55
C TYR A 88 -10.53 0.28 32.13
N LYS A 89 -10.51 1.60 32.33
CA LYS A 89 -9.38 2.47 32.01
C LYS A 89 -8.39 2.65 33.18
N GLY A 90 -8.59 1.92 34.28
CA GLY A 90 -7.94 2.18 35.56
C GLY A 90 -8.80 3.05 36.48
N VAL A 91 -8.25 3.49 37.61
CA VAL A 91 -8.88 4.51 38.45
C VAL A 91 -8.84 5.83 37.68
N VAL A 92 -10.01 6.34 37.31
CA VAL A 92 -10.16 7.62 36.61
C VAL A 92 -10.86 8.57 37.57
N GLY A 93 -10.17 9.62 38.01
CA GLY A 93 -10.68 10.58 38.98
C GLY A 93 -10.27 10.29 40.43
N THR A 94 -10.60 11.21 41.32
CA THR A 94 -10.34 11.11 42.76
C THR A 94 -11.44 10.26 43.41
N ILE A 95 -11.06 9.17 44.07
CA ILE A 95 -11.98 8.37 44.88
C ILE A 95 -12.27 9.19 46.14
N ALA A 96 -13.54 9.49 46.41
CA ALA A 96 -13.93 10.20 47.62
C ALA A 96 -13.65 9.32 48.86
N PRO A 97 -13.05 9.89 49.93
CA PRO A 97 -12.76 9.18 51.18
C PRO A 97 -14.02 8.86 52.00
#